data_AF-A0A6B3HNC9-F1
#
_entry.id   AF-A0A6B3HNC9-F1
#
_cell.length_a   1.000
_cell.length_b   1.000
_cell.length_c   1.000
_cell.angle_alpha   90.00
_cell.angle_beta   90.00
_cell.angle_gamma   90.00
#
_symmetry.space_group_name_H-M   'P 1'
#
loop_
_entity.id
_entity.type
_entity.pdbx_description
1 polymer ?
#
loop_
_entity_poly.entity_id
_entity_poly.type
_entity_poly.pdbx_seq_one_letter_code
_entity_poly.pdbx_strand_id
1 'polypeptide(L)'
;KRRGFWASWPQAGAPGGNLLATGVLALLATVQSDETFLAWGWRIPFLLSGVLVMIGLWIRISVEESPVFLEAQKKAQEQAAAGVKEQPPVVEVFRKSWREVLLAIGTRFGENISYYILTAFLLVYVTVHLEMSKSDALNAVLIGSAVHFVTIPLWGALSDRIGRRPVTLIGALGMAVWAFGFFALLDTESFPVIVLSVTVGLLLHGAMYGPQAAFISEMFDTKVRYSGASMGSQLASIIGGALAPLIAVELLKDYRSSVP
;
A
#
# COMPACT_ATOMS: atom_id res chain seq x y z
N LYS A 1 22.84 -3.31 1.74
CA LYS A 1 22.71 -4.55 0.92
C LYS A 1 21.36 -5.27 1.04
N ARG A 2 20.61 -5.18 2.17
CA ARG A 2 19.25 -5.77 2.31
C ARG A 2 18.16 -4.73 2.62
N ARG A 3 18.32 -3.50 2.12
CA ARG A 3 17.46 -2.37 2.53
C ARG A 3 16.04 -2.54 1.98
N GLY A 4 15.87 -3.08 0.78
CA GLY A 4 14.57 -3.29 0.17
C GLY A 4 13.79 -4.37 0.88
N PHE A 5 14.43 -5.50 1.15
CA PHE A 5 13.80 -6.56 1.92
C PHE A 5 13.29 -6.04 3.27
N TRP A 6 14.15 -5.37 4.06
CA TRP A 6 13.74 -4.86 5.38
C TRP A 6 12.73 -3.70 5.31
N ALA A 7 12.86 -2.79 4.36
CA ALA A 7 11.92 -1.67 4.19
C ALA A 7 10.55 -2.11 3.62
N SER A 8 10.46 -3.31 3.06
CA SER A 8 9.21 -3.85 2.52
C SER A 8 8.33 -4.53 3.58
N TRP A 9 8.88 -4.94 4.73
CA TRP A 9 8.10 -5.58 5.80
C TRP A 9 7.00 -4.70 6.40
N PRO A 10 7.24 -3.40 6.69
CA PRO A 10 6.16 -2.50 7.10
C PRO A 10 5.03 -2.43 6.06
N GLN A 11 5.38 -2.52 4.78
CA GLN A 11 4.42 -2.47 3.68
C GLN A 11 3.59 -3.77 3.59
N ALA A 12 4.22 -4.92 3.84
CA ALA A 12 3.51 -6.19 4.00
C ALA A 12 2.59 -6.21 5.23
N GLY A 13 2.81 -5.34 6.21
CA GLY A 13 1.97 -5.22 7.40
C GLY A 13 0.48 -4.97 7.09
N ALA A 14 0.16 -4.22 6.04
CA ALA A 14 -1.22 -3.94 5.65
C ALA A 14 -2.00 -5.21 5.22
N PRO A 15 -1.58 -5.97 4.19
CA PRO A 15 -2.24 -7.22 3.85
C PRO A 15 -2.13 -8.26 4.98
N GLY A 16 -1.03 -8.28 5.73
CA GLY A 16 -0.87 -9.18 6.89
C GLY A 16 -1.91 -8.92 7.99
N GLY A 17 -2.15 -7.65 8.32
CA GLY A 17 -3.18 -7.25 9.28
C GLY A 17 -4.59 -7.63 8.82
N ASN A 18 -4.89 -7.46 7.53
CA ASN A 18 -6.17 -7.85 6.95
C ASN A 18 -6.41 -9.37 7.04
N LEU A 19 -5.38 -10.17 6.75
CA LEU A 19 -5.45 -11.64 6.85
C LEU A 19 -5.65 -12.10 8.29
N LEU A 20 -4.94 -11.50 9.24
CA LEU A 20 -5.10 -11.79 10.67
C LEU A 20 -6.50 -11.43 11.15
N ALA A 21 -7.01 -10.24 10.80
CA ALA A 21 -8.35 -9.81 11.16
C ALA A 21 -9.40 -10.77 10.59
N THR A 22 -9.26 -11.15 9.32
CA THR A 22 -10.18 -12.09 8.66
C THR A 22 -10.11 -13.48 9.27
N GLY A 23 -8.91 -13.99 9.55
CA GLY A 23 -8.71 -15.29 10.19
C GLY A 23 -9.30 -15.35 11.60
N VAL A 24 -9.16 -14.27 12.39
CA VAL A 24 -9.79 -14.15 13.71
C VAL A 24 -11.31 -14.16 13.58
N LEU A 25 -11.89 -13.36 12.68
CA LEU A 25 -13.34 -13.34 12.47
C LEU A 25 -13.88 -14.69 12.01
N ALA A 26 -13.18 -15.36 11.08
CA ALA A 26 -13.54 -16.69 10.62
C ALA A 26 -13.50 -17.71 11.77
N LEU A 27 -12.44 -17.69 12.59
CA LEU A 27 -12.35 -18.55 13.76
C LEU A 27 -13.52 -18.32 14.72
N LEU A 28 -13.84 -17.05 15.02
CA LEU A 28 -14.98 -16.71 15.89
C LEU A 28 -16.31 -17.19 15.33
N ALA A 29 -16.54 -17.02 14.03
CA ALA A 29 -17.74 -17.53 13.35
C ALA A 29 -17.83 -19.06 13.40
N THR A 30 -16.71 -19.79 13.44
CA THR A 30 -16.74 -21.27 13.55
C THR A 30 -16.97 -21.78 14.98
N VAL A 31 -16.61 -21.00 16.00
CA VAL A 31 -16.67 -21.44 17.41
C VAL A 31 -17.81 -20.80 18.21
N GLN A 32 -18.53 -19.84 17.63
CA GLN A 32 -19.62 -19.11 18.27
C GLN A 32 -20.87 -19.08 17.38
N SER A 33 -22.05 -19.02 18.00
CA SER A 33 -23.28 -18.68 17.28
C SER A 33 -23.36 -17.18 17.01
N ASP A 34 -24.15 -16.79 16.00
CA ASP A 34 -24.40 -15.38 15.66
C ASP A 34 -24.91 -14.57 16.86
N GLU A 35 -25.83 -15.14 17.64
CA GLU A 35 -26.35 -14.52 18.86
C GLU A 35 -25.25 -14.24 19.88
N THR A 36 -24.33 -15.21 20.07
CA THR A 36 -23.20 -15.07 21.00
C THR A 36 -22.21 -14.03 20.51
N PHE A 37 -21.93 -14.02 19.20
CA PHE A 37 -21.05 -13.03 18.59
C PHE A 37 -21.59 -11.61 18.76
N LEU A 38 -22.88 -11.41 18.49
CA LEU A 38 -23.55 -10.10 18.65
C LEU A 38 -23.66 -9.66 20.12
N ALA A 39 -23.91 -10.60 21.04
CA ALA A 39 -23.98 -10.28 22.47
C ALA A 39 -22.61 -9.83 23.00
N TRP A 40 -21.56 -10.60 22.69
CA TRP A 40 -20.23 -10.36 23.26
C TRP A 40 -19.02 -10.62 22.35
N GLY A 41 -19.07 -11.65 21.49
CA GLY A 41 -17.91 -12.13 20.72
C GLY A 41 -17.21 -11.07 19.87
N TRP A 42 -17.95 -10.07 19.38
CA TRP A 42 -17.38 -8.94 18.61
C TRP A 42 -16.30 -8.17 19.35
N ARG A 43 -16.21 -8.24 20.68
CA ARG A 43 -15.18 -7.55 21.48
C ARG A 43 -13.80 -8.20 21.35
N ILE A 44 -13.73 -9.50 21.01
CA ILE A 44 -12.46 -10.24 20.92
C ILE A 44 -11.51 -9.63 19.87
N PRO A 45 -11.93 -9.36 18.61
CA PRO A 45 -11.07 -8.69 17.62
C PRO A 45 -10.58 -7.31 18.07
N PHE A 46 -11.41 -6.53 18.78
CA PHE A 46 -11.01 -5.22 19.31
C PHE A 46 -9.94 -5.34 20.40
N LEU A 47 -10.09 -6.28 21.34
CA LEU A 47 -9.10 -6.53 22.38
C LEU A 47 -7.77 -6.99 21.79
N LEU A 48 -7.80 -7.92 20.82
CA LEU A 48 -6.60 -8.35 20.09
C LEU A 48 -5.93 -7.19 19.35
N SER A 49 -6.71 -6.30 18.72
CA SER A 49 -6.18 -5.09 18.09
C SER A 49 -5.49 -4.17 19.10
N GLY A 50 -6.05 -4.03 20.31
CA GLY A 50 -5.41 -3.30 21.41
C GLY A 50 -4.04 -3.87 21.80
N VAL A 51 -3.92 -5.20 21.87
CA VAL A 51 -2.63 -5.87 22.12
C VAL A 51 -1.61 -5.57 21.01
N LEU A 52 -2.04 -5.63 19.75
CA LEU A 52 -1.16 -5.30 18.61
C LEU A 52 -0.68 -3.83 18.65
N VAL A 53 -1.55 -2.89 19.05
CA VAL A 53 -1.15 -1.49 19.25
C VAL A 53 -0.11 -1.35 20.36
N MET A 54 -0.29 -2.05 21.49
CA MET A 54 0.68 -2.01 22.59
C MET A 54 2.04 -2.57 22.17
N ILE A 55 2.06 -3.69 21.44
CA ILE A 55 3.30 -4.26 20.88
C ILE A 55 3.94 -3.27 19.91
N GLY A 56 3.16 -2.66 19.01
CA GLY A 56 3.66 -1.67 18.06
C GLY A 56 4.25 -0.43 18.75
N LEU A 57 3.60 0.05 19.81
CA LEU A 57 4.09 1.16 20.62
C LEU A 57 5.38 0.79 21.35
N TRP A 58 5.44 -0.40 21.95
CA TRP A 58 6.65 -0.89 22.61
C TRP A 58 7.84 -0.97 21.65
N ILE A 59 7.67 -1.61 20.48
CA ILE A 59 8.70 -1.67 19.44
C ILE A 59 9.15 -0.25 19.04
N ARG A 60 8.19 0.66 18.85
CA ARG A 60 8.49 2.05 18.46
C ARG A 60 9.31 2.82 19.49
N ILE A 61 9.12 2.52 20.78
CA ILE A 61 9.87 3.16 21.87
C ILE A 61 11.23 2.49 22.11
N SER A 62 11.34 1.18 21.88
CA SER A 62 12.56 0.40 22.15
C SER A 62 13.62 0.47 21.05
N VAL A 63 13.29 0.92 19.84
CA VAL A 63 14.26 1.07 18.75
C VAL A 63 15.03 2.38 18.91
N GLU A 64 16.35 2.27 19.11
CA GLU A 64 17.24 3.43 19.14
C GLU A 64 17.31 4.12 17.76
N GLU A 65 17.31 5.45 17.76
CA GLU A 65 17.45 6.25 16.54
C GLU A 65 18.79 5.97 15.84
N SER A 66 18.79 6.01 14.51
CA SER A 66 20.01 5.68 13.75
C SER A 66 21.15 6.68 14.06
N PRO A 67 22.43 6.25 14.09
CA PRO A 67 23.57 7.16 14.32
C PRO A 67 23.59 8.36 13.37
N VAL A 68 23.17 8.15 12.12
CA VAL A 68 23.07 9.19 11.09
C VAL A 68 22.00 10.23 11.45
N PHE A 69 20.88 9.80 12.05
CA PHE A 69 19.83 10.70 12.51
C PHE A 69 20.29 11.50 13.73
N LEU A 70 20.97 10.85 14.69
CA LEU A 70 21.55 11.51 15.86
C LEU A 70 22.61 12.55 15.48
N GLU A 71 23.50 12.24 14.52
CA GLU A 71 24.47 13.20 13.98
C GLU A 71 23.79 14.38 13.26
N ALA A 72 22.73 14.11 12.48
CA ALA A 72 21.97 15.17 11.83
C ALA A 72 21.26 16.08 12.84
N GLN A 73 20.69 15.51 13.91
CA GLN A 73 20.06 16.26 14.99
C GLN A 73 21.08 17.12 15.75
N LYS A 74 22.26 16.57 16.08
CA LYS A 74 23.34 17.34 16.71
C LYS A 74 23.78 18.51 15.84
N LYS A 75 24.02 18.28 14.54
CA LYS A 75 24.38 19.35 13.59
C LYS A 75 23.28 20.43 13.50
N ALA A 76 22.01 20.05 13.49
CA ALA A 76 20.90 21.00 13.48
C ALA A 76 20.85 21.83 14.77
N GLN A 77 21.08 21.21 15.93
CA GLN A 77 21.17 21.90 17.23
C GLN A 77 22.37 22.86 17.29
N GLU A 78 23.54 22.45 16.80
CA GLU A 78 24.73 23.31 16.71
C GLU A 78 24.50 24.52 15.80
N GLN A 79 23.83 24.32 14.65
CA GLN A 79 23.49 25.39 13.71
C GLN A 79 22.46 26.38 14.28
N ALA A 80 21.46 25.87 15.01
CA ALA A 80 20.50 26.69 15.72
C ALA A 80 21.17 27.52 16.83
N ALA A 81 22.11 26.93 17.57
CA ALA A 81 22.89 27.63 18.59
C ALA A 81 23.83 28.71 17.99
N ALA A 82 24.30 28.51 16.76
CA ALA A 82 25.09 29.50 16.00
C ALA A 82 24.24 30.61 15.35
N GLY A 83 22.93 30.67 15.59
CA GLY A 83 22.04 31.71 15.04
C GLY A 83 21.74 31.55 13.55
N VAL A 84 22.06 30.41 12.95
CA VAL A 84 21.72 30.11 11.55
C VAL A 84 20.22 29.82 11.46
N LYS A 85 19.46 30.70 10.80
CA LYS A 85 18.05 30.44 10.46
C LYS A 85 17.98 29.32 9.42
N GLU A 86 17.76 28.08 9.86
CA GLU A 86 17.36 27.00 8.94
C GLU A 86 16.00 27.36 8.33
N GLN A 87 15.91 27.31 7.00
CA GLN A 87 14.63 27.48 6.31
C GLN A 87 13.74 26.28 6.63
N PRO A 88 12.39 26.46 6.68
CA PRO A 88 11.50 25.35 6.92
C PRO A 88 11.76 24.24 5.89
N PRO A 89 11.93 22.96 6.31
CA PRO A 89 12.30 21.86 5.42
C PRO A 89 11.37 21.72 4.21
N VAL A 90 10.11 22.11 4.38
CA VAL A 90 9.09 22.13 3.32
C VAL A 90 9.46 23.08 2.18
N VAL A 91 9.93 24.29 2.49
CA VAL A 91 10.31 25.29 1.48
C VAL A 91 11.57 24.86 0.73
N GLU A 92 12.50 24.20 1.43
CA GLU A 92 13.74 23.70 0.83
C GLU A 92 13.47 22.51 -0.10
N VAL A 93 12.51 21.63 0.24
CA VAL A 93 12.06 20.53 -0.64
C VAL A 93 11.53 21.08 -1.98
N PHE A 94 10.67 22.10 -1.96
CA PHE A 94 10.12 22.67 -3.20
C PHE A 94 11.14 23.47 -4.01
N ARG A 95 12.19 24.01 -3.39
CA ARG A 95 13.26 24.73 -4.11
C ARG A 95 14.33 23.81 -4.68
N LYS A 96 14.77 22.82 -3.89
CA LYS A 96 15.94 21.98 -4.23
C LYS A 96 15.58 20.59 -4.72
N SER A 97 14.42 20.05 -4.33
CA SER A 97 14.06 18.63 -4.55
C SER A 97 12.69 18.44 -5.23
N TRP A 98 12.20 19.44 -5.96
CA TRP A 98 10.86 19.38 -6.58
C TRP A 98 10.74 18.29 -7.64
N ARG A 99 11.82 17.95 -8.34
CA ARG A 99 11.84 16.87 -9.35
C ARG A 99 11.69 15.51 -8.68
N GLU A 100 12.36 15.31 -7.56
CA GLU A 100 12.30 14.12 -6.72
C GLU A 100 10.90 13.99 -6.11
N VAL A 101 10.28 15.10 -5.70
CA VAL A 101 8.87 15.11 -5.28
C VAL A 101 7.94 14.68 -6.41
N LEU A 102 8.09 15.21 -7.63
CA LEU A 102 7.26 14.80 -8.76
C LEU A 102 7.45 13.32 -9.12
N LEU A 103 8.68 12.82 -9.08
CA LEU A 103 8.98 11.40 -9.29
C LEU A 103 8.39 10.52 -8.20
N ALA A 104 8.43 10.95 -6.94
CA ALA A 104 7.81 10.26 -5.82
C ALA A 104 6.27 10.23 -5.97
N ILE A 105 5.68 11.36 -6.37
CA ILE A 105 4.24 11.45 -6.67
C ILE A 105 3.88 10.47 -7.78
N GLY A 106 4.56 10.52 -8.94
CA GLY A 106 4.27 9.63 -10.06
C GLY A 106 4.42 8.15 -9.72
N THR A 107 5.45 7.80 -8.94
CA THR A 107 5.68 6.42 -8.50
C THR A 107 4.56 5.92 -7.58
N ARG A 108 4.09 6.75 -6.65
CA ARG A 108 2.96 6.39 -5.78
C ARG A 108 1.62 6.46 -6.51
N PHE A 109 1.50 7.29 -7.53
CA PHE A 109 0.25 7.49 -8.24
C PHE A 109 -0.23 6.20 -8.92
N GLY A 110 0.61 5.59 -9.75
CA GLY A 110 0.25 4.33 -10.42
C GLY A 110 0.03 3.17 -9.44
N GLU A 111 0.82 3.13 -8.37
CA GLU A 111 0.67 2.15 -7.29
C GLU A 111 -0.67 2.31 -6.55
N ASN A 112 -1.02 3.52 -6.11
CA ASN A 112 -2.29 3.78 -5.43
C ASN A 112 -3.49 3.47 -6.34
N ILE A 113 -3.48 3.95 -7.59
CA ILE A 113 -4.58 3.71 -8.54
C ILE A 113 -4.82 2.22 -8.70
N SER A 114 -3.77 1.47 -9.02
CA SER A 114 -3.91 0.03 -9.24
C SER A 114 -4.39 -0.69 -7.97
N TYR A 115 -3.88 -0.33 -6.79
CA TYR A 115 -4.34 -0.91 -5.53
C TYR A 115 -5.85 -0.71 -5.31
N TYR A 116 -6.33 0.53 -5.43
CA TYR A 116 -7.74 0.84 -5.18
C TYR A 116 -8.66 0.27 -6.25
N ILE A 117 -8.21 0.16 -7.50
CA ILE A 117 -8.98 -0.54 -8.53
C ILE A 117 -9.12 -2.02 -8.20
N LEU A 118 -8.02 -2.68 -7.83
CA LEU A 118 -7.97 -4.11 -7.54
C LEU A 118 -8.72 -4.51 -6.25
N THR A 119 -8.88 -3.58 -5.31
CA THR A 119 -9.43 -3.90 -3.98
C THR A 119 -10.78 -3.24 -3.71
N ALA A 120 -10.92 -1.94 -3.98
CA ALA A 120 -12.14 -1.19 -3.67
C ALA A 120 -13.11 -1.18 -4.86
N PHE A 121 -12.65 -0.80 -6.06
CA PHE A 121 -13.50 -0.76 -7.24
C PHE A 121 -13.96 -2.15 -7.67
N LEU A 122 -13.09 -3.17 -7.54
CA LEU A 122 -13.46 -4.56 -7.78
C LEU A 122 -14.77 -4.94 -7.08
N LEU A 123 -14.97 -4.53 -5.82
CA LEU A 123 -16.18 -4.85 -5.08
C LEU A 123 -17.42 -4.29 -5.77
N VAL A 124 -17.36 -3.03 -6.21
CA VAL A 124 -18.45 -2.39 -6.96
C VAL A 124 -18.66 -3.09 -8.30
N TYR A 125 -17.59 -3.38 -9.03
CA TYR A 125 -17.66 -4.03 -10.33
C TYR A 125 -18.34 -5.40 -10.23
N VAL A 126 -17.85 -6.26 -9.33
CA VAL A 126 -18.38 -7.61 -9.15
C VAL A 126 -19.82 -7.61 -8.62
N THR A 127 -20.18 -6.70 -7.71
CA THR A 127 -21.51 -6.74 -7.07
C THR A 127 -22.59 -5.94 -7.80
N VAL A 128 -22.23 -4.83 -8.45
CA VAL A 128 -23.17 -3.91 -9.08
C VAL A 128 -23.22 -4.10 -10.59
N HIS A 129 -22.09 -4.39 -11.24
CA HIS A 129 -22.06 -4.58 -12.69
C HIS A 129 -22.25 -6.04 -13.10
N LEU A 130 -21.52 -6.95 -12.45
CA LEU A 130 -21.64 -8.40 -12.73
C LEU A 130 -22.74 -9.09 -11.91
N GLU A 131 -23.40 -8.36 -10.99
CA GLU A 131 -24.46 -8.88 -10.10
C GLU A 131 -24.09 -10.15 -9.31
N MET A 132 -22.78 -10.39 -9.12
CA MET A 132 -22.26 -11.51 -8.36
C MET A 132 -22.27 -11.26 -6.84
N SER A 133 -22.00 -12.31 -6.06
CA SER A 133 -22.04 -12.21 -4.61
C SER A 133 -20.93 -11.30 -4.07
N LYS A 134 -21.25 -10.55 -3.01
CA LYS A 134 -20.25 -9.77 -2.25
C LYS A 134 -19.12 -10.66 -1.72
N SER A 135 -19.42 -11.91 -1.36
CA SER A 135 -18.43 -12.87 -0.88
C SER A 135 -17.39 -13.21 -1.95
N ASP A 136 -17.76 -13.28 -3.23
CA ASP A 136 -16.82 -13.60 -4.31
C ASP A 136 -15.74 -12.53 -4.43
N ALA A 137 -16.13 -11.25 -4.44
CA ALA A 137 -15.19 -10.13 -4.46
C ALA A 137 -14.29 -10.11 -3.22
N LEU A 138 -14.87 -10.24 -2.02
CA LEU A 138 -14.11 -10.20 -0.76
C LEU A 138 -13.14 -11.37 -0.64
N ASN A 139 -13.56 -12.58 -1.00
CA ASN A 139 -12.69 -13.76 -0.95
C ASN A 139 -11.58 -13.70 -2.00
N ALA A 140 -11.86 -13.16 -3.20
CA ALA A 140 -10.83 -12.94 -4.20
C ALA A 140 -9.75 -11.96 -3.71
N VAL A 141 -10.15 -10.84 -3.11
CA VAL A 141 -9.22 -9.88 -2.49
C VAL A 141 -8.47 -10.49 -1.32
N LEU A 142 -9.12 -11.31 -0.50
CA LEU A 142 -8.49 -11.98 0.63
C LEU A 142 -7.39 -12.94 0.17
N ILE A 143 -7.69 -13.81 -0.80
CA ILE A 143 -6.73 -14.77 -1.37
C ILE A 143 -5.59 -14.01 -2.05
N GLY A 144 -5.91 -13.00 -2.87
CA GLY A 144 -4.90 -12.15 -3.49
C GLY A 144 -4.03 -11.43 -2.46
N SER A 145 -4.61 -10.97 -1.35
CA SER A 145 -3.88 -10.33 -0.25
C SER A 145 -2.93 -11.30 0.47
N ALA A 146 -3.30 -12.58 0.58
CA ALA A 146 -2.42 -13.62 1.12
C ALA A 146 -1.15 -13.79 0.27
N VAL A 147 -1.31 -13.85 -1.06
CA VAL A 147 -0.18 -13.90 -1.98
C VAL A 147 0.61 -12.59 -1.95
N HIS A 148 -0.09 -11.46 -1.88
CA HIS A 148 0.53 -10.13 -1.82
C HIS A 148 1.41 -9.97 -0.56
N PHE A 149 0.94 -10.43 0.60
CA PHE A 149 1.69 -10.42 1.86
C PHE A 149 3.06 -11.09 1.71
N VAL A 150 3.11 -12.25 1.06
CA VAL A 150 4.35 -13.00 0.85
C VAL A 150 5.22 -12.37 -0.24
N THR A 151 4.61 -11.84 -1.30
CA THR A 151 5.32 -11.36 -2.48
C THR A 151 5.92 -9.97 -2.30
N ILE A 152 5.37 -9.11 -1.44
CA ILE A 152 5.93 -7.80 -1.11
C ILE A 152 7.40 -7.91 -0.64
N PRO A 153 7.74 -8.75 0.37
CA PRO A 153 9.14 -8.98 0.76
C PRO A 153 10.01 -9.57 -0.35
N LEU A 154 9.46 -10.44 -1.19
CA LEU A 154 10.20 -11.04 -2.30
C LEU A 154 10.60 -9.99 -3.34
N TRP A 155 9.69 -9.08 -3.69
CA TRP A 155 9.99 -7.93 -4.55
C TRP A 155 10.98 -6.97 -3.90
N GLY A 156 10.85 -6.72 -2.59
CA GLY A 156 11.82 -5.99 -1.79
C GLY A 156 13.22 -6.59 -1.89
N ALA A 157 13.36 -7.90 -1.73
CA ALA A 157 14.64 -8.61 -1.88
C ALA A 157 15.16 -8.62 -3.32
N LEU A 158 14.29 -8.78 -4.33
CA LEU A 158 14.71 -8.75 -5.72
C LEU A 158 15.29 -7.38 -6.10
N SER A 159 14.65 -6.32 -5.62
CA SER A 159 15.11 -4.95 -5.87
C SER A 159 16.46 -4.62 -5.20
N ASP A 160 16.86 -5.36 -4.16
CA ASP A 160 18.22 -5.29 -3.61
C ASP A 160 19.28 -5.89 -4.57
N ARG A 161 18.87 -6.77 -5.50
CA ARG A 161 19.78 -7.45 -6.45
C ARG A 161 19.86 -6.75 -7.79
N ILE A 162 18.72 -6.40 -8.39
CA ILE A 162 18.65 -5.82 -9.75
C ILE A 162 18.38 -4.32 -9.75
N GLY A 163 18.24 -3.70 -8.57
CA GLY A 163 17.95 -2.29 -8.39
C GLY A 163 16.46 -1.98 -8.19
N ARG A 164 16.17 -0.84 -7.55
CA ARG A 164 14.80 -0.38 -7.24
C ARG A 164 14.00 -0.04 -8.49
N ARG A 165 14.58 0.83 -9.33
CA ARG A 165 13.93 1.37 -10.52
C ARG A 165 13.50 0.28 -11.51
N PRO A 166 14.33 -0.73 -11.85
CA PRO A 166 13.89 -1.81 -12.74
C PRO A 166 12.69 -2.60 -12.17
N VAL A 167 12.70 -2.93 -10.88
CA VAL A 167 11.59 -3.67 -10.24
C VAL A 167 10.30 -2.85 -10.26
N THR A 168 10.37 -1.56 -9.92
CA THR A 168 9.21 -0.66 -9.98
C THR A 168 8.69 -0.51 -11.41
N LEU A 169 9.56 -0.45 -12.42
CA LEU A 169 9.15 -0.40 -13.83
C LEU A 169 8.51 -1.70 -14.31
N ILE A 170 8.99 -2.87 -13.86
CA ILE A 170 8.35 -4.16 -14.15
C ILE A 170 6.91 -4.15 -13.64
N GLY A 171 6.69 -3.71 -12.40
CA GLY A 171 5.36 -3.57 -11.83
C GLY A 171 4.47 -2.60 -12.61
N ALA A 172 5.01 -1.40 -12.93
CA ALA A 172 4.25 -0.36 -13.63
C ALA A 172 3.85 -0.77 -15.06
N LEU A 173 4.81 -1.28 -15.85
CA LEU A 173 4.54 -1.73 -17.22
C LEU A 173 3.67 -2.99 -17.23
N GLY A 174 3.93 -3.92 -16.32
CA GLY A 174 3.11 -5.11 -16.15
C GLY A 174 1.68 -4.75 -15.81
N MET A 175 1.46 -3.80 -14.90
CA MET A 175 0.12 -3.30 -14.54
C MET A 175 -0.58 -2.60 -15.71
N ALA A 176 0.14 -1.78 -16.47
CA ALA A 176 -0.41 -1.11 -17.64
C ALA A 176 -0.90 -2.11 -18.70
N VAL A 177 -0.15 -3.20 -18.92
CA VAL A 177 -0.58 -4.29 -19.81
C VAL A 177 -1.74 -5.08 -19.18
N TRP A 178 -1.64 -5.38 -17.88
CA TRP A 178 -2.64 -6.17 -17.16
C TRP A 178 -4.02 -5.50 -17.15
N ALA A 179 -4.07 -4.17 -17.10
CA ALA A 179 -5.32 -3.41 -17.12
C ALA A 179 -6.20 -3.72 -18.34
N PHE A 180 -5.62 -4.03 -19.51
CA PHE A 180 -6.39 -4.38 -20.71
C PHE A 180 -7.07 -5.76 -20.61
N GLY A 181 -6.47 -6.69 -19.88
CA GLY A 181 -7.03 -8.04 -19.68
C GLY A 181 -7.89 -8.16 -18.43
N PHE A 182 -7.68 -7.28 -17.43
CA PHE A 182 -8.26 -7.42 -16.11
C PHE A 182 -9.79 -7.50 -16.15
N PHE A 183 -10.47 -6.49 -16.71
CA PHE A 183 -11.93 -6.48 -16.75
C PHE A 183 -12.51 -7.55 -17.66
N ALA A 184 -11.89 -7.83 -18.80
CA ALA A 184 -12.32 -8.91 -19.69
C ALA A 184 -12.28 -10.29 -19.00
N LEU A 185 -11.33 -10.50 -18.07
CA LEU A 185 -11.29 -11.71 -17.24
C LEU A 185 -12.37 -11.67 -16.14
N LEU A 186 -12.67 -10.51 -15.55
CA LEU A 186 -13.76 -10.39 -14.58
C LEU A 186 -15.13 -10.67 -15.22
N ASP A 187 -15.34 -10.21 -16.45
CA ASP A 187 -16.58 -10.37 -17.23
C ASP A 187 -16.90 -11.85 -17.55
N THR A 188 -15.98 -12.78 -17.25
CA THR A 188 -16.26 -14.21 -17.31
C THR A 188 -17.13 -14.71 -16.16
N GLU A 189 -17.38 -13.88 -15.14
CA GLU A 189 -18.17 -14.18 -13.93
C GLU A 189 -17.72 -15.44 -13.18
N SER A 190 -16.49 -15.88 -13.43
CA SER A 190 -15.92 -17.09 -12.84
C SER A 190 -15.11 -16.74 -11.61
N PHE A 191 -15.55 -17.17 -10.43
CA PHE A 191 -14.85 -16.90 -9.18
C PHE A 191 -13.35 -17.27 -9.22
N PRO A 192 -12.92 -18.45 -9.71
CA PRO A 192 -11.50 -18.76 -9.87
C PRO A 192 -10.74 -17.80 -10.79
N VAL A 193 -11.38 -17.31 -11.86
CA VAL A 193 -10.78 -16.34 -12.79
C VAL A 193 -10.65 -14.96 -12.13
N ILE A 194 -11.65 -14.54 -11.35
CA ILE A 194 -11.60 -13.31 -10.57
C ILE A 194 -10.46 -13.38 -9.54
N VAL A 195 -10.35 -14.49 -8.80
CA VAL A 195 -9.26 -14.73 -7.84
C VAL A 195 -7.90 -14.62 -8.54
N LEU A 196 -7.73 -15.29 -9.69
CA LEU A 196 -6.50 -15.21 -10.47
C LEU A 196 -6.21 -13.77 -10.92
N SER A 197 -7.23 -13.06 -11.41
CA SER A 197 -7.11 -11.70 -11.96
C SER A 197 -6.63 -10.71 -10.90
N VAL A 198 -7.24 -10.77 -9.71
CA VAL A 198 -6.87 -9.95 -8.56
C VAL A 198 -5.49 -10.34 -8.04
N THR A 199 -5.19 -11.63 -7.96
CA THR A 199 -3.90 -12.13 -7.46
C THR A 199 -2.73 -11.68 -8.35
N VAL A 200 -2.86 -11.81 -9.67
CA VAL A 200 -1.84 -11.35 -10.61
C VAL A 200 -1.70 -9.83 -10.56
N GLY A 201 -2.82 -9.10 -10.48
CA GLY A 201 -2.80 -7.64 -10.27
C GLY A 201 -2.03 -7.26 -9.00
N LEU A 202 -2.32 -7.90 -7.87
CA LEU A 202 -1.62 -7.64 -6.62
C LEU A 202 -0.14 -8.08 -6.62
N LEU A 203 0.21 -9.13 -7.38
CA LEU A 203 1.61 -9.52 -7.59
C LEU A 203 2.40 -8.43 -8.33
N LEU A 204 1.82 -7.87 -9.40
CA LEU A 204 2.41 -6.77 -10.18
C LEU A 204 2.49 -5.48 -9.36
N HIS A 205 1.41 -5.17 -8.62
CA HIS A 205 1.39 -4.09 -7.65
C HIS A 205 2.51 -4.24 -6.60
N GLY A 206 2.74 -5.46 -6.09
CA GLY A 206 3.81 -5.77 -5.15
C GLY A 206 5.21 -5.40 -5.66
N ALA A 207 5.45 -5.42 -6.98
CA ALA A 207 6.70 -4.97 -7.57
C ALA A 207 6.87 -3.45 -7.54
N MET A 208 5.76 -2.69 -7.55
CA MET A 208 5.79 -1.24 -7.33
C MET A 208 5.93 -0.91 -5.84
N TYR A 209 5.16 -1.61 -5.00
CA TYR A 209 5.01 -1.34 -3.58
C TYR A 209 6.20 -1.85 -2.76
N GLY A 210 6.61 -3.10 -2.89
CA GLY A 210 7.72 -3.70 -2.14
C GLY A 210 8.99 -2.84 -2.04
N PRO A 211 9.60 -2.38 -3.16
CA PRO A 211 10.77 -1.51 -3.11
C PRO A 211 10.48 -0.05 -2.72
N GLN A 212 9.21 0.38 -2.70
CA GLN A 212 8.82 1.80 -2.67
C GLN A 212 9.41 2.57 -1.49
N ALA A 213 9.32 2.03 -0.27
CA ALA A 213 9.86 2.69 0.92
C ALA A 213 11.39 2.90 0.83
N ALA A 214 12.13 1.92 0.30
CA ALA A 214 13.56 2.06 0.07
C ALA A 214 13.86 3.02 -1.09
N PHE A 215 13.07 2.96 -2.18
CA PHE A 215 13.26 3.79 -3.36
C PHE A 215 13.04 5.27 -3.05
N ILE A 216 11.92 5.62 -2.41
CA ILE A 216 11.60 7.00 -2.02
C ILE A 216 12.63 7.52 -1.02
N SER A 217 13.00 6.73 -0.01
CA SER A 217 14.00 7.19 0.97
C SER A 217 15.38 7.42 0.35
N GLU A 218 15.78 6.63 -0.65
CA GLU A 218 17.04 6.81 -1.38
C GLU A 218 17.03 8.01 -2.34
N MET A 219 15.86 8.49 -2.78
CA MET A 219 15.74 9.66 -3.66
C MET A 219 15.95 11.00 -2.97
N PHE A 220 15.71 11.10 -1.66
CA PHE A 220 15.82 12.35 -0.92
C PHE A 220 17.07 12.40 -0.05
N ASP A 221 17.73 13.57 -0.05
CA ASP A 221 18.80 13.90 0.88
C ASP A 221 18.34 13.74 2.34
N THR A 222 19.23 13.26 3.21
CA THR A 222 18.92 12.93 4.61
C THR A 222 18.20 14.06 5.36
N LYS A 223 18.54 15.33 5.08
CA LYS A 223 17.93 16.51 5.71
C LYS A 223 16.45 16.72 5.37
N VAL A 224 16.05 16.35 4.15
CA VAL A 224 14.68 16.62 3.63
C VAL A 224 13.87 15.33 3.42
N ARG A 225 14.48 14.17 3.68
CA ARG A 225 13.90 12.85 3.42
C ARG A 225 12.53 12.63 4.04
N TYR A 226 12.34 12.98 5.31
CA TYR A 226 11.06 12.78 5.99
C TYR A 226 9.96 13.67 5.41
N SER A 227 10.22 14.98 5.28
CA SER A 227 9.25 15.95 4.76
C SER A 227 8.94 15.72 3.28
N GLY A 228 9.96 15.46 2.45
CA GLY A 228 9.79 15.17 1.03
C GLY A 228 9.02 13.87 0.77
N ALA A 229 9.37 12.80 1.48
CA ALA A 229 8.65 11.53 1.38
C ALA A 229 7.18 11.65 1.86
N SER A 230 6.93 12.37 2.96
CA SER A 230 5.58 12.59 3.50
C SER A 230 4.72 13.41 2.54
N MET A 231 5.24 14.51 1.98
CA MET A 231 4.49 15.34 1.03
C MET A 231 4.18 14.62 -0.28
N GLY A 232 5.19 13.97 -0.87
CA GLY A 232 4.98 13.15 -2.07
C GLY A 232 3.96 12.03 -1.81
N SER A 233 3.97 11.47 -0.60
CA SER A 233 3.00 10.47 -0.19
C SER A 233 1.57 11.01 -0.12
N GLN A 234 1.34 12.11 0.61
CA GLN A 234 0.00 12.63 0.81
C GLN A 234 -0.63 13.15 -0.48
N LEU A 235 0.13 13.87 -1.32
CA LEU A 235 -0.39 14.38 -2.59
C LEU A 235 -0.77 13.24 -3.55
N ALA A 236 0.06 12.20 -3.64
CA ALA A 236 -0.25 11.04 -4.46
C ALA A 236 -1.47 10.27 -3.96
N SER A 237 -1.62 10.10 -2.63
CA SER A 237 -2.77 9.39 -2.05
C SER A 237 -4.09 10.15 -2.23
N ILE A 238 -4.09 11.48 -2.15
CA ILE A 238 -5.31 12.28 -2.40
C ILE A 238 -5.78 12.11 -3.85
N ILE A 239 -4.87 12.29 -4.81
CA ILE A 239 -5.25 12.29 -6.23
C ILE A 239 -5.47 10.85 -6.73
N GLY A 240 -4.53 9.94 -6.44
CA GLY A 240 -4.59 8.56 -6.95
C GLY A 240 -5.56 7.68 -6.17
N GLY A 241 -5.66 7.87 -4.85
CA GLY A 241 -6.45 7.00 -3.99
C GLY A 241 -7.94 7.34 -3.95
N ALA A 242 -8.30 8.62 -3.90
CA ALA A 242 -9.70 9.01 -3.83
C ALA A 242 -10.36 9.17 -5.21
N LEU A 243 -9.66 9.77 -6.17
CA LEU A 243 -10.28 10.10 -7.46
C LEU A 243 -10.42 8.88 -8.38
N ALA A 244 -9.49 7.91 -8.33
CA ALA A 244 -9.52 6.81 -9.29
C ALA A 244 -10.75 5.91 -9.16
N PRO A 245 -11.17 5.46 -7.96
CA PRO A 245 -12.42 4.71 -7.83
C PRO A 245 -13.65 5.53 -8.22
N LEU A 246 -13.67 6.83 -7.90
CA LEU A 246 -14.78 7.73 -8.26
C LEU A 246 -14.92 7.85 -9.77
N ILE A 247 -13.81 8.11 -10.48
CA ILE A 247 -13.79 8.20 -11.94
C ILE A 247 -14.17 6.86 -12.55
N ALA A 248 -13.65 5.74 -12.04
CA ALA A 248 -13.97 4.41 -12.54
C ALA A 248 -15.47 4.08 -12.39
N VAL A 249 -16.07 4.43 -11.25
CA VAL A 249 -17.51 4.30 -11.02
C VAL A 249 -18.31 5.16 -12.00
N GLU A 250 -17.89 6.39 -12.28
CA GLU A 250 -18.59 7.27 -13.21
C GLU A 250 -18.50 6.78 -14.65
N LEU A 251 -17.30 6.38 -15.10
CA LEU A 251 -17.12 5.76 -16.41
C LEU A 251 -17.98 4.50 -16.57
N LEU A 252 -18.03 3.66 -15.53
CA LEU A 252 -18.85 2.45 -15.55
C LEU A 252 -20.36 2.78 -15.63
N LYS A 253 -20.84 3.85 -14.98
CA LYS A 253 -22.24 4.28 -15.11
C LYS A 253 -22.56 4.79 -16.52
N ASP A 254 -21.64 5.56 -17.11
CA ASP A 254 -21.83 6.18 -18.42
C ASP A 254 -21.79 5.15 -19.54
N TYR A 255 -20.78 4.28 -19.55
CA TYR A 255 -20.57 3.29 -20.61
C TYR A 255 -21.29 1.96 -20.35
N ARG A 256 -21.61 1.63 -19.09
CA ARG A 256 -22.22 0.35 -18.67
C ARG A 256 -21.47 -0.89 -19.16
N SER A 257 -20.16 -0.75 -19.38
CA SER A 257 -19.31 -1.76 -19.99
C SER A 257 -17.86 -1.54 -19.54
N SER A 258 -17.03 -2.59 -19.63
CA SER A 258 -15.59 -2.54 -19.36
C SER A 258 -14.78 -1.73 -20.38
N VAL A 259 -15.39 -1.40 -21.51
CA VAL A 259 -14.80 -0.58 -22.60
C VAL A 259 -15.75 0.56 -23.02
N PRO A 260 -15.22 1.68 -23.53
CA PRO A 260 -16.03 2.78 -24.08
C PRO A 260 -16.89 2.37 -25.28
#